data_AF-A0A1Z3NCD1-F1
#
_entry.id   AF-A0A1Z3NCD1-F1
#
_cell.length_a   1.000
_cell.length_b   1.000
_cell.length_c   1.000
_cell.angle_alpha   90.00
_cell.angle_beta   90.00
_cell.angle_gamma   90.00
#
_symmetry.space_group_name_H-M   'P 1'
#
loop_
_entity.id
_entity.type
_entity.pdbx_description
1 polymer ?
#
loop_
_entity_poly.entity_id
_entity_poly.type
_entity_poly.pdbx_seq_one_letter_code
_entity_poly.pdbx_strand_id
1 'polypeptide(L)'
;MEPQRPNFERTPKEIPKQEKVSKPVQRPEEKPVVLAENETSPAQWVCMVVGVAFVLVGMAGFVLPNLFGMHLGWTHNLVHIFSGIAALWFGVNNSLISAERFSYIFGAIYGMLGLAGFLFGSNTTMIPPTMDYDSFWWRLIPGYLELGTADHIVHILIGSAFVIGAWLTARKLDRMAPKGTTWH
;
A
#
# COMPACT_ATOMS: atom_id res chain seq x y z
N MET A 1 94.45 -1.09 45.30
CA MET A 1 93.81 0.08 44.65
C MET A 1 92.53 -0.41 44.02
N GLU A 2 91.41 -0.17 44.68
CA GLU A 2 90.08 -0.64 44.30
C GLU A 2 89.29 0.57 43.78
N PRO A 3 88.73 0.54 42.57
CA PRO A 3 88.03 1.70 42.01
C PRO A 3 86.65 1.86 42.65
N GLN A 4 86.38 3.03 43.23
CA GLN A 4 85.06 3.41 43.71
C GLN A 4 84.05 3.41 42.55
N ARG A 5 82.94 2.67 42.70
CA ARG A 5 81.82 2.72 41.77
C ARG A 5 80.83 3.81 42.20
N PRO A 6 80.36 4.69 41.29
CA PRO A 6 79.43 5.75 41.63
C PRO A 6 78.03 5.20 41.94
N ASN A 7 77.44 5.79 42.98
CA ASN A 7 76.10 5.55 43.50
C ASN A 7 75.05 6.05 42.49
N PHE A 8 74.33 5.13 41.82
CA PHE A 8 73.17 5.48 40.99
C PHE A 8 71.90 5.29 41.83
N GLU A 9 71.48 6.36 42.52
CA GLU A 9 70.13 6.49 43.07
C GLU A 9 69.13 6.44 41.91
N ARG A 10 68.38 5.32 41.81
CA ARG A 10 67.19 5.27 40.96
C ARG A 10 66.04 5.90 41.73
N THR A 11 65.76 7.17 41.47
CA THR A 11 64.47 7.78 41.80
C THR A 11 63.34 6.95 41.17
N PRO A 12 62.34 6.47 41.94
CA PRO A 12 61.17 5.83 41.37
C PRO A 12 60.43 6.83 40.48
N LYS A 13 60.19 6.46 39.21
CA LYS A 13 59.30 7.20 38.32
C LYS A 13 57.92 7.24 38.98
N GLU A 14 57.44 8.42 39.35
CA GLU A 14 56.04 8.64 39.69
C GLU A 14 55.18 8.19 38.51
N ILE A 15 54.36 7.17 38.76
CA ILE A 15 53.33 6.71 37.83
C ILE A 15 52.19 7.73 37.92
N PRO A 16 51.80 8.42 36.83
CA PRO A 16 50.68 9.33 36.87
C PRO A 16 49.41 8.57 37.26
N LYS A 17 48.79 8.95 38.39
CA LYS A 17 47.45 8.51 38.79
C LYS A 17 46.49 8.89 37.67
N GLN A 18 46.09 7.91 36.87
CA GLN A 18 44.96 8.04 35.94
C GLN A 18 43.70 8.24 36.78
N GLU A 19 43.32 9.50 36.96
CA GLU A 19 42.05 9.88 37.56
C GLU A 19 40.93 9.39 36.64
N LYS A 20 40.15 8.42 37.15
CA LYS A 20 38.95 7.89 36.49
C LYS A 20 37.97 9.03 36.22
N VAL A 21 37.96 9.55 34.99
CA VAL A 21 36.76 10.18 34.44
C VAL A 21 35.92 9.07 33.81
N SER A 22 35.21 8.32 34.65
CA SER A 22 34.11 7.47 34.20
C SER A 22 33.04 8.39 33.64
N LYS A 23 33.09 8.64 32.31
CA LYS A 23 31.93 9.18 31.60
C LYS A 23 30.73 8.30 31.98
N PRO A 24 29.60 8.89 32.43
CA PRO A 24 28.40 8.11 32.58
C PRO A 24 28.11 7.50 31.21
N VAL A 25 28.11 6.17 31.14
CA VAL A 25 27.60 5.44 29.99
C VAL A 25 26.15 5.89 29.89
N GLN A 26 25.88 6.83 28.99
CA GLN A 26 24.54 7.10 28.54
C GLN A 26 24.06 5.78 27.96
N ARG A 27 23.28 5.04 28.74
CA ARG A 27 22.47 3.93 28.24
C ARG A 27 21.75 4.54 27.04
N PRO A 28 21.95 4.05 25.81
CA PRO A 28 21.12 4.47 24.70
C PRO A 28 19.70 4.32 25.19
N GLU A 29 18.95 5.42 25.19
CA GLU A 29 17.54 5.40 25.52
C GLU A 29 16.94 4.27 24.69
N GLU A 30 16.62 3.15 25.36
CA GLU A 30 16.11 1.96 24.70
C GLU A 30 14.72 2.39 24.26
N LYS A 31 14.64 2.97 23.04
CA LYS A 31 13.39 3.21 22.34
C LYS A 31 12.58 1.95 22.54
N PRO A 32 11.34 2.02 23.04
CA PRO A 32 10.61 0.82 23.38
C PRO A 32 10.57 -0.08 22.14
N VAL A 33 11.32 -1.17 22.18
CA VAL A 33 11.42 -2.18 21.11
C VAL A 33 10.22 -3.10 21.20
N VAL A 34 9.02 -2.52 21.38
CA VAL A 34 7.79 -3.26 21.55
C VAL A 34 6.70 -2.48 20.82
N LEU A 35 6.08 -3.15 19.82
CA LEU A 35 4.82 -2.85 19.10
C LEU A 35 4.87 -2.35 17.64
N ALA A 36 6.02 -2.16 16.99
CA ALA A 36 6.02 -1.68 15.59
C ALA A 36 5.95 -2.79 14.51
N GLU A 37 5.97 -4.07 14.88
CA GLU A 37 6.22 -5.17 13.93
C GLU A 37 4.96 -5.72 13.22
N ASN A 38 3.74 -5.31 13.61
CA ASN A 38 2.50 -5.94 13.08
C ASN A 38 1.40 -4.97 12.64
N GLU A 39 1.69 -3.68 12.45
CA GLU A 39 0.68 -2.76 11.94
C GLU A 39 0.54 -2.85 10.42
N THR A 40 -0.57 -3.44 9.97
CA THR A 40 -0.98 -3.40 8.55
C THR A 40 -0.96 -1.96 8.04
N SER A 41 -0.25 -1.70 6.95
CA SER A 41 -0.25 -0.38 6.33
C SER A 41 -1.63 -0.03 5.74
N PRO A 42 -1.95 1.26 5.57
CA PRO A 42 -3.18 1.68 4.91
C PRO A 42 -3.41 1.01 3.54
N ALA A 43 -2.36 0.92 2.71
CA ALA A 43 -2.41 0.22 1.43
C ALA A 43 -2.78 -1.27 1.58
N GLN A 44 -2.14 -2.00 2.50
CA GLN A 44 -2.49 -3.40 2.76
C GLN A 44 -3.93 -3.54 3.26
N TRP A 45 -4.37 -2.64 4.13
CA TRP A 45 -5.75 -2.66 4.64
C TRP A 45 -6.77 -2.44 3.52
N VAL A 46 -6.55 -1.45 2.65
CA VAL A 46 -7.40 -1.21 1.48
C VAL A 46 -7.40 -2.42 0.55
N CYS A 47 -6.22 -2.99 0.25
CA CYS A 47 -6.08 -4.22 -0.52
C CYS A 47 -6.92 -5.37 0.04
N MET A 48 -6.91 -5.56 1.36
CA MET A 48 -7.70 -6.62 2.00
C MET A 48 -9.20 -6.36 1.91
N VAL A 49 -9.65 -5.17 2.33
CA VAL A 49 -11.09 -4.84 2.38
C VAL A 49 -11.70 -4.81 0.99
N VAL A 50 -11.08 -4.08 0.06
CA VAL A 50 -11.56 -3.98 -1.32
C VAL A 50 -11.37 -5.31 -2.05
N GLY A 51 -10.30 -6.05 -1.75
CA GLY A 51 -10.08 -7.37 -2.32
C GLY A 51 -11.18 -8.36 -1.96
N VAL A 52 -11.59 -8.43 -0.69
CA VAL A 52 -12.77 -9.22 -0.27
C VAL A 52 -14.02 -8.74 -0.99
N ALA A 53 -14.27 -7.42 -1.02
CA ALA A 53 -15.44 -6.86 -1.68
C ALA A 53 -15.51 -7.25 -3.17
N PHE A 54 -14.39 -7.18 -3.90
CA PHE A 54 -14.34 -7.58 -5.31
C PHE A 54 -14.63 -9.05 -5.54
N VAL A 55 -14.09 -9.94 -4.71
CA VAL A 55 -14.39 -11.37 -4.81
C VAL A 55 -15.88 -11.62 -4.55
N LEU A 56 -16.44 -11.02 -3.50
CA LEU A 56 -17.86 -11.20 -3.15
C LEU A 56 -18.80 -10.62 -4.23
N VAL A 57 -18.54 -9.40 -4.70
CA VAL A 57 -19.35 -8.76 -5.75
C VAL A 57 -19.23 -9.54 -7.06
N GLY A 58 -18.01 -9.92 -7.47
CA GLY A 58 -17.81 -10.69 -8.70
C GLY A 58 -18.45 -12.08 -8.65
N MET A 59 -18.47 -12.73 -7.48
CA MET A 59 -19.21 -13.99 -7.30
C MET A 59 -20.73 -13.77 -7.33
N ALA A 60 -21.23 -12.77 -6.61
CA ALA A 60 -22.66 -12.46 -6.54
C ALA A 60 -23.22 -12.02 -7.90
N GLY A 61 -22.42 -11.31 -8.72
CA GLY A 61 -22.81 -10.80 -10.02
C GLY A 61 -23.20 -11.88 -11.04
N PHE A 62 -22.74 -13.13 -10.89
CA PHE A 62 -23.19 -14.23 -11.75
C PHE A 62 -24.67 -14.60 -11.53
N VAL A 63 -25.20 -14.30 -10.35
CA VAL A 63 -26.60 -14.58 -9.97
C VAL A 63 -27.44 -13.30 -9.93
N LEU A 64 -26.79 -12.16 -9.67
CA LEU A 64 -27.39 -10.83 -9.53
C LEU A 64 -26.69 -9.85 -10.51
N PRO A 65 -26.98 -9.93 -11.82
CA PRO A 65 -26.25 -9.16 -12.84
C PRO A 65 -26.44 -7.64 -12.74
N ASN A 66 -27.45 -7.18 -11.99
CA ASN A 66 -27.75 -5.75 -11.75
C ASN A 66 -27.52 -5.34 -10.28
N LEU A 67 -26.63 -6.04 -9.55
CA LEU A 67 -26.37 -5.80 -8.13
C LEU A 67 -25.94 -4.35 -7.88
N PHE A 68 -26.63 -3.64 -6.99
CA PHE A 68 -26.41 -2.20 -6.72
C PHE A 68 -26.52 -1.30 -7.97
N GLY A 69 -27.23 -1.74 -9.02
CA GLY A 69 -27.35 -1.02 -10.29
C GLY A 69 -26.13 -1.13 -11.20
N MET A 70 -25.11 -1.91 -10.82
CA MET A 70 -23.94 -2.20 -11.64
C MET A 70 -24.28 -3.17 -12.77
N HIS A 71 -23.56 -3.09 -13.89
CA HIS A 71 -23.72 -4.00 -15.00
C HIS A 71 -22.69 -5.15 -14.94
N LEU A 72 -23.04 -6.20 -14.18
CA LEU A 72 -22.17 -7.32 -13.84
C LEU A 72 -22.26 -8.46 -14.86
N GLY A 73 -21.77 -8.21 -16.07
CA GLY A 73 -21.62 -9.22 -17.12
C GLY A 73 -20.61 -10.32 -16.76
N TRP A 74 -20.64 -11.43 -17.49
CA TRP A 74 -19.74 -12.59 -17.26
C TRP A 74 -18.25 -12.19 -17.20
N THR A 75 -17.78 -11.40 -18.15
CA THR A 75 -16.38 -10.94 -18.17
C THR A 75 -16.11 -9.94 -17.05
N HIS A 76 -17.06 -9.07 -16.72
CA HIS A 76 -16.91 -8.10 -15.63
C HIS A 76 -16.73 -8.80 -14.27
N ASN A 77 -17.54 -9.84 -14.01
CA ASN A 77 -17.43 -10.66 -12.81
C ASN A 77 -16.07 -11.35 -12.68
N LEU A 78 -15.55 -11.90 -13.78
CA LEU A 78 -14.22 -12.50 -13.79
C LEU A 78 -13.14 -11.46 -13.50
N VAL A 79 -13.23 -10.27 -14.12
CA VAL A 79 -12.30 -9.16 -13.86
C VAL A 79 -12.33 -8.80 -12.37
N HIS A 80 -13.50 -8.67 -11.74
CA HIS A 80 -13.60 -8.41 -10.30
C HIS A 80 -13.00 -9.53 -9.45
N ILE A 81 -13.28 -10.80 -9.75
CA ILE A 81 -12.72 -11.92 -8.97
C ILE A 81 -11.20 -11.93 -9.04
N PHE A 82 -10.61 -11.87 -10.24
CA PHE A 82 -9.15 -11.89 -10.39
C PHE A 82 -8.49 -10.64 -9.78
N SER A 83 -9.13 -9.48 -9.94
CA SER A 83 -8.76 -8.23 -9.28
C SER A 83 -8.75 -8.36 -7.76
N GLY A 84 -9.80 -8.94 -7.19
CA GLY A 84 -9.94 -9.14 -5.75
C GLY A 84 -8.91 -10.12 -5.19
N ILE A 85 -8.65 -11.23 -5.90
CA ILE A 85 -7.59 -12.18 -5.54
C ILE A 85 -6.21 -11.52 -5.56
N ALA A 86 -5.90 -10.74 -6.60
CA ALA A 86 -4.65 -10.01 -6.69
C ALA A 86 -4.52 -9.01 -5.53
N ALA A 87 -5.55 -8.20 -5.26
CA ALA A 87 -5.55 -7.26 -4.15
C ALA A 87 -5.33 -7.98 -2.80
N LEU A 88 -6.02 -9.09 -2.55
CA LEU A 88 -5.84 -9.88 -1.33
C LEU A 88 -4.41 -10.39 -1.18
N TRP A 89 -3.81 -10.89 -2.26
CA TRP A 89 -2.42 -11.34 -2.26
C TRP A 89 -1.44 -10.25 -1.80
N PHE A 90 -1.59 -9.04 -2.34
CA PHE A 90 -0.78 -7.87 -1.93
C PHE A 90 -1.15 -7.35 -0.52
N GLY A 91 -2.37 -7.60 -0.06
CA GLY A 91 -2.83 -7.22 1.28
C GLY A 91 -2.26 -8.06 2.41
N VAL A 92 -2.14 -9.38 2.23
CA VAL A 92 -1.81 -10.32 3.34
C VAL A 92 -0.33 -10.73 3.42
N ASN A 93 0.34 -10.95 2.28
CA ASN A 93 1.63 -11.66 2.25
C ASN A 93 2.77 -10.87 1.58
N ASN A 94 2.63 -9.56 1.45
CA ASN A 94 3.57 -8.73 0.71
C ASN A 94 4.17 -7.59 1.54
N SER A 95 5.34 -7.11 1.09
CA SER A 95 6.01 -5.97 1.70
C SER A 95 5.17 -4.69 1.59
N LEU A 96 5.41 -3.75 2.51
CA LEU A 96 4.74 -2.45 2.52
C LEU A 96 4.87 -1.71 1.18
N ILE A 97 6.07 -1.76 0.58
CA ILE A 97 6.38 -1.15 -0.72
C ILE A 97 5.59 -1.85 -1.83
N SER A 98 5.49 -3.19 -1.79
CA SER A 98 4.76 -3.96 -2.79
C SER A 98 3.26 -3.62 -2.79
N ALA A 99 2.65 -3.57 -1.60
CA ALA A 99 1.23 -3.20 -1.44
C ALA A 99 0.96 -1.75 -1.85
N GLU A 100 1.88 -0.83 -1.52
CA GLU A 100 1.79 0.58 -1.92
C GLU A 100 1.85 0.77 -3.44
N ARG A 101 2.84 0.18 -4.11
CA ARG A 101 2.98 0.23 -5.57
C ARG A 101 1.78 -0.38 -6.28
N PHE A 102 1.35 -1.57 -5.84
CA PHE A 102 0.15 -2.20 -6.37
C PHE A 102 -1.05 -1.27 -6.22
N SER A 103 -1.27 -0.70 -5.04
CA SER A 103 -2.39 0.19 -4.77
C SER A 103 -2.38 1.44 -5.65
N TYR A 104 -1.22 2.05 -5.91
CA TYR A 104 -1.16 3.17 -6.85
C TYR A 104 -1.54 2.77 -8.28
N ILE A 105 -0.93 1.70 -8.80
CA ILE A 105 -1.18 1.25 -10.18
C ILE A 105 -2.64 0.86 -10.33
N PHE A 106 -3.14 0.05 -9.41
CA PHE A 106 -4.48 -0.51 -9.46
C PHE A 106 -5.55 0.57 -9.22
N GLY A 107 -5.31 1.47 -8.28
CA GLY A 107 -6.15 2.62 -8.03
C GLY A 107 -6.23 3.57 -9.24
N ALA A 108 -5.10 3.79 -9.93
CA ALA A 108 -5.07 4.56 -11.17
C ALA A 108 -5.87 3.87 -12.28
N ILE A 109 -5.71 2.57 -12.49
CA ILE A 109 -6.47 1.81 -13.50
C ILE A 109 -7.98 1.93 -13.26
N TYR A 110 -8.43 1.64 -12.05
CA TYR A 110 -9.87 1.68 -11.71
C TYR A 110 -10.42 3.12 -11.73
N GLY A 111 -9.68 4.09 -11.20
CA GLY A 111 -10.07 5.49 -11.26
C GLY A 111 -10.18 6.01 -12.70
N MET A 112 -9.21 5.66 -13.57
CA MET A 112 -9.24 6.00 -14.99
C MET A 112 -10.37 5.28 -15.72
N LEU A 113 -10.65 4.02 -15.41
CA LEU A 113 -11.75 3.27 -16.02
C LEU A 113 -13.10 3.92 -15.70
N GLY A 114 -13.32 4.31 -14.44
CA GLY A 114 -14.54 5.03 -14.06
C GLY A 114 -14.64 6.42 -14.69
N LEU A 115 -13.54 7.18 -14.73
CA LEU A 115 -13.52 8.49 -15.39
C LEU A 115 -13.77 8.39 -16.90
N ALA A 116 -13.11 7.44 -17.57
CA ALA A 116 -13.29 7.18 -18.99
C ALA A 116 -14.73 6.78 -19.31
N GLY A 117 -15.39 6.05 -18.41
CA GLY A 117 -16.81 5.76 -18.47
C GLY A 117 -17.70 7.00 -18.58
N PHE A 118 -17.48 8.00 -17.73
CA PHE A 118 -18.22 9.26 -17.82
C PHE A 118 -17.86 10.11 -19.05
N LEU A 119 -16.64 9.98 -19.58
CA LEU A 119 -16.18 10.75 -20.74
C LEU A 119 -16.63 10.15 -22.07
N PHE A 120 -16.66 8.83 -22.16
CA PHE A 120 -16.90 8.09 -23.41
C PHE A 120 -18.20 7.27 -23.39
N GLY A 121 -18.86 7.19 -22.24
CA GLY A 121 -20.19 6.59 -22.11
C GLY A 121 -21.22 7.37 -22.90
N SER A 122 -22.21 6.65 -23.40
CA SER A 122 -23.29 7.22 -24.21
C SER A 122 -24.65 6.84 -23.64
N ASN A 123 -25.63 7.72 -23.82
CA ASN A 123 -27.01 7.42 -23.44
C ASN A 123 -27.54 6.26 -24.28
N THR A 124 -28.12 5.24 -23.63
CA THR A 124 -28.90 4.23 -24.35
C THR A 124 -30.35 4.70 -24.49
N THR A 125 -30.78 5.04 -25.71
CA THR A 125 -32.21 5.26 -26.00
C THR A 125 -32.87 3.92 -26.31
N MET A 126 -33.92 3.61 -25.54
CA MET A 126 -34.67 2.35 -25.57
C MET A 126 -35.15 1.93 -26.97
N ILE A 127 -35.01 0.64 -27.28
CA ILE A 127 -36.02 -0.10 -28.04
C ILE A 127 -36.67 -1.05 -27.00
N PRO A 128 -37.98 -0.98 -26.72
CA PRO A 128 -38.61 -1.75 -25.65
C PRO A 128 -38.54 -3.27 -25.87
N PRO A 129 -38.59 -4.15 -24.82
CA PRO A 129 -38.92 -3.87 -23.42
C PRO A 129 -37.94 -4.41 -22.34
N THR A 130 -36.64 -4.65 -22.62
CA THR A 130 -35.80 -5.46 -21.70
C THR A 130 -34.49 -4.83 -21.18
N MET A 131 -34.25 -3.52 -21.29
CA MET A 131 -32.99 -2.90 -20.79
C MET A 131 -33.25 -1.66 -19.93
N ASP A 132 -32.54 -1.57 -18.80
CA ASP A 132 -32.54 -0.42 -17.89
C ASP A 132 -31.91 0.81 -18.58
N TYR A 133 -32.47 1.99 -18.30
CA TYR A 133 -31.95 3.26 -18.83
C TYR A 133 -30.63 3.62 -18.14
N ASP A 134 -29.57 3.80 -18.90
CA ASP A 134 -28.26 4.23 -18.39
C ASP A 134 -27.73 5.43 -19.20
N SER A 135 -27.34 6.48 -18.47
CA SER A 135 -26.86 7.74 -19.05
C SER A 135 -25.40 7.67 -19.50
N PHE A 136 -24.60 6.82 -18.88
CA PHE A 136 -23.18 6.69 -19.18
C PHE A 136 -22.86 5.23 -19.45
N TRP A 137 -23.51 4.66 -20.47
CA TRP A 137 -23.23 3.30 -20.87
C TRP A 137 -21.97 3.25 -21.73
N TRP A 138 -20.91 2.62 -21.24
CA TRP A 138 -19.67 2.42 -21.98
C TRP A 138 -19.42 0.95 -22.29
N ARG A 139 -19.41 0.64 -23.60
CA ARG A 139 -19.09 -0.70 -24.13
C ARG A 139 -17.59 -0.81 -24.39
N LEU A 140 -16.81 -1.14 -23.36
CA LEU A 140 -15.38 -1.35 -23.54
C LEU A 140 -15.10 -2.53 -24.48
N ILE A 141 -15.85 -3.63 -24.31
CA ILE A 141 -15.93 -4.73 -25.27
C ILE A 141 -17.41 -5.06 -25.48
N PRO A 142 -18.01 -4.68 -26.63
CA PRO A 142 -19.45 -4.87 -26.87
C PRO A 142 -19.91 -6.31 -26.62
N GLY A 143 -20.96 -6.46 -25.79
CA GLY A 143 -21.55 -7.76 -25.43
C GLY A 143 -20.77 -8.59 -24.40
N TYR A 144 -19.58 -8.15 -23.96
CA TYR A 144 -18.75 -8.89 -22.99
C TYR A 144 -18.42 -8.06 -21.75
N LEU A 145 -17.94 -6.83 -21.97
CA LEU A 145 -17.51 -5.92 -20.93
C LEU A 145 -18.15 -4.55 -21.17
N GLU A 146 -19.30 -4.38 -20.53
CA GLU A 146 -20.13 -3.18 -20.60
C GLU A 146 -20.27 -2.64 -19.19
N LEU A 147 -20.09 -1.33 -19.07
CA LEU A 147 -20.05 -0.61 -17.81
C LEU A 147 -21.13 0.45 -17.84
N GLY A 148 -21.97 0.46 -16.83
CA GLY A 148 -22.99 1.47 -16.61
C GLY A 148 -22.54 2.60 -15.69
N THR A 149 -23.44 3.54 -15.46
CA THR A 149 -23.20 4.69 -14.57
C THR A 149 -22.79 4.25 -13.17
N ALA A 150 -23.46 3.23 -12.61
CA ALA A 150 -23.12 2.73 -11.28
C ALA A 150 -21.71 2.14 -11.22
N ASP A 151 -21.29 1.40 -12.26
CA ASP A 151 -19.94 0.85 -12.37
C ASP A 151 -18.90 1.97 -12.36
N HIS A 152 -19.15 3.05 -13.09
CA HIS A 152 -18.24 4.19 -13.15
C HIS A 152 -18.06 4.87 -11.78
N ILE A 153 -19.15 5.06 -11.05
CA ILE A 153 -19.11 5.61 -9.68
C ILE A 153 -18.29 4.69 -8.78
N VAL A 154 -18.60 3.38 -8.78
CA VAL A 154 -17.92 2.40 -7.94
C VAL A 154 -16.43 2.35 -8.27
N HIS A 155 -16.05 2.36 -9.54
CA HIS A 155 -14.66 2.36 -9.99
C HIS A 155 -13.89 3.61 -9.56
N ILE A 156 -14.51 4.80 -9.59
CA ILE A 156 -13.89 6.02 -9.07
C ILE A 156 -13.69 5.94 -7.56
N LEU A 157 -14.70 5.46 -6.81
CA LEU A 157 -14.60 5.33 -5.35
C LEU A 157 -13.51 4.34 -4.94
N ILE A 158 -13.48 3.18 -5.58
CA ILE A 158 -12.46 2.15 -5.34
C ILE A 158 -11.08 2.66 -5.76
N GLY A 159 -10.96 3.28 -6.94
CA GLY A 159 -9.71 3.86 -7.43
C GLY A 159 -9.15 4.89 -6.45
N SER A 160 -10.02 5.76 -5.94
CA SER A 160 -9.67 6.77 -4.93
C SER A 160 -9.20 6.14 -3.62
N ALA A 161 -9.89 5.10 -3.13
CA ALA A 161 -9.51 4.40 -1.90
C ALA A 161 -8.11 3.78 -2.03
N PHE A 162 -7.80 3.14 -3.15
CA PHE A 162 -6.48 2.58 -3.43
C PHE A 162 -5.39 3.65 -3.50
N VAL A 163 -5.61 4.75 -4.24
CA VAL A 163 -4.64 5.84 -4.34
C VAL A 163 -4.38 6.50 -2.99
N ILE A 164 -5.43 6.74 -2.18
CA ILE A 164 -5.29 7.30 -0.84
C ILE A 164 -4.52 6.33 0.07
N GLY A 165 -4.85 5.03 0.03
CA GLY A 165 -4.15 3.99 0.79
C GLY A 165 -2.66 3.94 0.43
N ALA A 166 -2.34 3.96 -0.86
CA ALA A 166 -0.97 4.01 -1.36
C ALA A 166 -0.22 5.25 -0.86
N TRP A 167 -0.83 6.43 -0.99
CA TRP A 167 -0.23 7.70 -0.59
C TRP A 167 0.06 7.79 0.91
N LEU A 168 -0.86 7.31 1.74
CA LEU A 168 -0.64 7.24 3.19
C LEU A 168 0.49 6.27 3.55
N THR A 169 0.58 5.13 2.87
CA THR A 169 1.68 4.18 3.06
C THR A 169 3.02 4.75 2.59
N ALA A 170 3.06 5.42 1.44
CA ALA A 170 4.27 6.08 0.93
C ALA A 170 4.83 7.09 1.94
N ARG A 171 3.96 7.93 2.52
CA ARG A 171 4.35 8.85 3.60
C ARG A 171 4.87 8.14 4.84
N LYS A 172 4.36 6.95 5.17
CA LYS A 172 4.86 6.11 6.27
C LYS A 172 6.27 5.60 5.93
N LEU A 173 6.48 5.12 4.70
CA LEU A 173 7.76 4.61 4.20
C LEU A 173 8.85 5.70 4.17
N ASP A 174 8.53 6.90 3.71
CA ASP A 174 9.47 8.02 3.68
C ASP A 174 9.97 8.39 5.08
N ARG A 175 9.10 8.30 6.10
CA ARG A 175 9.47 8.54 7.50
C ARG A 175 10.36 7.45 8.08
N MET A 176 10.30 6.24 7.53
CA MET A 176 11.17 5.12 7.92
C MET A 176 12.50 5.13 7.19
N ALA A 177 12.62 5.87 6.08
CA ALA A 177 13.83 5.91 5.28
C ALA A 177 15.01 6.50 6.09
N PRO A 178 16.21 5.88 6.04
CA PRO A 178 17.43 6.48 6.58
C PRO A 178 17.66 7.89 5.99
N LYS A 179 18.16 8.81 6.82
CA LYS A 179 18.47 10.18 6.37
C LYS A 179 19.47 10.11 5.20
N GLY A 180 19.07 10.62 4.04
CA GLY A 180 19.91 10.65 2.83
C GLY A 180 19.61 9.55 1.81
N THR A 181 18.64 8.67 2.06
CA THR A 181 18.17 7.69 1.07
C THR A 181 16.70 7.92 0.74
N THR A 182 16.35 7.91 -0.54
CA THR A 182 14.97 7.85 -1.00
C THR A 182 14.69 6.47 -1.58
N TRP A 183 13.61 5.82 -1.15
CA TRP A 183 13.12 4.57 -1.76
C TRP A 183 12.35 4.92 -3.04
N HIS A 184 13.03 5.48 -4.04
CA HIS A 184 12.46 5.82 -5.35
C HIS A 184 13.11 4.97 -6.42
#